data_AF-A0A7X7QN79-F1
#
_entry.id   AF-A0A7X7QN79-F1
#
_cell.length_a   1.000
_cell.length_b   1.000
_cell.length_c   1.000
_cell.angle_alpha   90.00
_cell.angle_beta   90.00
_cell.angle_gamma   90.00
#
_symmetry.space_group_name_H-M   'P 1'
#
loop_
_entity.id
_entity.type
_entity.pdbx_description
1 polymer ?
#
loop_
_entity_poly.entity_id
_entity_poly.type
_entity_poly.pdbx_seq_one_letter_code
_entity_poly.pdbx_strand_id
1 'polypeptide(L)'
;MIGCTEFIPAYSELFKTLHRRGGPDAVKAFWDYLSEAFLTNLRDLVAERGLRGCWDYWSHTLNEEAADFTMELDEEANLFRIAMHRCPSKGMLLSARHLEPYPDYCRHCDALYRKVLEPLGYEYAIDLTRCDQAACTLTVRRRSTAPKGPPPCTQP
;
A
#
# COMPACT_ATOMS: atom_id res chain seq x y z
N MET A 1 -6.13 -1.98 -26.28
CA MET A 1 -6.00 -1.21 -25.03
C MET A 1 -7.16 -1.62 -24.16
N ILE A 2 -6.91 -2.12 -22.95
CA ILE A 2 -8.00 -2.43 -22.00
C ILE A 2 -8.46 -1.13 -21.34
N GLY A 3 -9.76 -0.96 -21.12
CA GLY A 3 -10.32 0.19 -20.43
C GLY A 3 -10.08 0.12 -18.91
N CYS A 4 -10.20 1.26 -18.22
CA CYS A 4 -10.01 1.34 -16.77
C CYS A 4 -11.00 0.44 -15.99
N THR A 5 -12.19 0.20 -16.54
CA THR A 5 -13.21 -0.68 -15.97
C THR A 5 -12.85 -2.16 -16.10
N GLU A 6 -12.02 -2.52 -17.08
CA GLU A 6 -11.60 -3.90 -17.37
C GLU A 6 -10.28 -4.24 -16.67
N PHE A 7 -9.50 -3.22 -16.30
CA PHE A 7 -8.21 -3.38 -15.64
C PHE A 7 -8.32 -4.14 -14.32
N ILE A 8 -9.26 -3.76 -13.44
CA ILE A 8 -9.38 -4.38 -12.11
C ILE A 8 -9.76 -5.87 -12.16
N PRO A 9 -10.77 -6.30 -12.95
CA PRO A 9 -11.04 -7.73 -13.17
C PRO A 9 -9.84 -8.47 -13.77
N ALA A 10 -9.20 -7.89 -14.80
CA ALA A 10 -8.04 -8.52 -15.45
C ALA A 10 -6.86 -8.67 -14.49
N TYR A 11 -6.62 -7.68 -13.62
CA TYR A 11 -5.58 -7.70 -12.61
C TYR A 11 -5.83 -8.77 -11.55
N SER A 12 -7.08 -8.93 -11.10
CA SER A 12 -7.50 -10.03 -10.22
C SER A 12 -7.29 -11.41 -10.88
N GLU A 13 -7.64 -11.58 -12.16
CA GLU A 13 -7.42 -12.83 -12.90
C GLU A 13 -5.94 -13.13 -13.16
N LEU A 14 -5.11 -12.10 -13.33
CA LEU A 14 -3.66 -12.24 -13.40
C LEU A 14 -3.12 -12.83 -12.10
N PHE A 15 -3.55 -12.33 -10.93
CA PHE A 15 -3.13 -12.89 -9.65
C PHE A 15 -3.50 -14.36 -9.50
N LYS A 16 -4.73 -14.74 -9.88
CA LYS A 16 -5.12 -16.17 -9.89
C LYS A 16 -4.24 -16.99 -10.82
N THR A 17 -3.90 -16.47 -11.99
CA THR A 17 -3.04 -17.16 -12.96
C THR A 17 -1.64 -17.35 -12.42
N LEU A 18 -1.05 -16.33 -11.80
CA LEU A 18 0.24 -16.42 -11.13
C LEU A 18 0.20 -17.43 -9.98
N HIS A 19 -0.83 -17.37 -9.13
CA HIS A 19 -1.02 -18.33 -8.04
C HIS A 19 -1.10 -19.76 -8.57
N ARG A 20 -1.89 -20.03 -9.61
CA ARG A 20 -1.98 -21.38 -10.19
C ARG A 20 -0.65 -21.90 -10.74
N ARG A 21 0.21 -21.00 -11.24
CA ARG A 21 1.48 -21.38 -11.89
C ARG A 21 2.65 -21.52 -10.91
N GLY A 22 2.69 -20.71 -9.86
CA GLY A 22 3.83 -20.66 -8.95
C GLY A 22 3.47 -20.34 -7.51
N GLY A 23 2.21 -20.57 -7.13
CA GLY A 23 1.70 -20.34 -5.78
C GLY A 23 1.67 -18.87 -5.35
N PRO A 24 1.42 -18.62 -4.06
CA PRO A 24 1.46 -17.28 -3.46
C PRO A 24 2.78 -16.53 -3.72
N ASP A 25 3.91 -17.24 -3.81
CA ASP A 25 5.23 -16.63 -4.02
C ASP A 25 5.34 -15.98 -5.40
N ALA A 26 4.76 -16.56 -6.46
CA ALA A 26 4.72 -15.94 -7.78
C ALA A 26 3.90 -14.65 -7.79
N VAL A 27 2.81 -14.59 -7.01
CA VAL A 27 2.00 -13.38 -6.85
C VAL A 27 2.79 -12.31 -6.10
N LYS A 28 3.46 -12.70 -5.00
CA LYS A 28 4.31 -11.79 -4.23
C LYS A 28 5.47 -11.25 -5.06
N ALA A 29 6.16 -12.09 -5.83
CA ALA A 29 7.25 -11.67 -6.71
C ALA A 29 6.78 -10.64 -7.75
N PHE A 30 5.56 -10.81 -8.26
CA PHE A 30 4.96 -9.83 -9.16
C PHE A 30 4.67 -8.48 -8.46
N TRP A 31 4.09 -8.50 -7.25
CA TRP A 31 3.90 -7.27 -6.48
C TRP A 31 5.22 -6.58 -6.12
N ASP A 32 6.23 -7.37 -5.76
CA ASP A 32 7.57 -6.88 -5.49
C ASP A 32 8.17 -6.16 -6.70
N TYR A 33 8.01 -6.74 -7.91
CA TYR A 33 8.42 -6.10 -9.16
C TYR A 33 7.65 -4.79 -9.41
N LEU A 34 6.34 -4.78 -9.22
CA LEU A 34 5.53 -3.57 -9.41
C LEU A 34 5.93 -2.43 -8.45
N SER A 35 6.22 -2.76 -7.20
CA SER A 35 6.73 -1.81 -6.20
C SER A 35 8.04 -1.17 -6.65
N GLU A 36 8.94 -1.96 -7.23
CA GLU A 36 10.25 -1.49 -7.68
C GLU A 36 10.18 -0.65 -8.96
N ALA A 37 9.36 -1.08 -9.92
CA ALA A 37 9.32 -0.51 -11.26
C ALA A 37 8.37 0.69 -11.41
N PHE A 38 7.29 0.75 -10.64
CA PHE A 38 6.20 1.72 -10.89
C PHE A 38 5.89 2.67 -9.73
N LEU A 39 6.43 2.44 -8.53
CA LEU A 39 6.21 3.33 -7.37
C LEU A 39 7.40 4.24 -7.07
N THR A 40 8.18 4.61 -8.09
CA THR A 40 9.29 5.55 -7.97
C THR A 40 8.81 6.94 -7.55
N ASN A 41 7.66 7.39 -8.06
CA ASN A 41 7.09 8.69 -7.69
C ASN A 41 6.73 8.79 -6.19
N LEU A 42 6.12 7.75 -5.60
CA LEU A 42 5.88 7.70 -4.15
C LEU A 42 7.22 7.72 -3.39
N ARG A 43 8.19 6.92 -3.85
CA ARG A 43 9.51 6.86 -3.23
C ARG A 43 10.20 8.22 -3.21
N ASP A 44 10.19 8.92 -4.34
CA ASP A 44 10.86 10.21 -4.52
C ASP A 44 10.18 11.29 -3.65
N LEU A 45 8.84 11.36 -3.66
CA LEU A 45 8.08 12.28 -2.82
C LEU A 45 8.35 12.07 -1.32
N VAL A 46 8.38 10.82 -0.86
CA VAL A 46 8.62 10.50 0.56
C VAL A 46 10.08 10.72 0.94
N ALA A 47 11.03 10.46 0.04
CA ALA A 47 12.44 10.74 0.27
C ALA A 47 12.70 12.26 0.39
N GLU A 48 12.02 13.09 -0.41
CA GLU A 48 12.16 14.55 -0.39
C GLU A 48 11.42 15.20 0.79
N ARG A 49 10.19 14.74 1.08
CA ARG A 49 9.24 15.46 1.95
C ARG A 49 8.75 14.68 3.17
N GLY A 50 9.25 13.46 3.35
CA GLY A 50 8.81 12.58 4.43
C GLY A 50 7.31 12.25 4.39
N LEU A 51 6.62 12.35 5.52
CA LEU A 51 5.19 12.05 5.61
C LEU A 51 4.31 13.01 4.79
N ARG A 52 4.78 14.22 4.51
CA ARG A 52 4.12 15.12 3.55
C ARG A 52 4.16 14.53 2.14
N GLY A 53 5.21 13.82 1.77
CA GLY A 53 5.29 13.09 0.50
C GLY A 53 4.23 11.99 0.38
N CYS A 54 3.91 11.29 1.48
CA CYS A 54 2.77 10.37 1.55
C CYS A 54 1.46 11.11 1.26
N TRP A 55 1.22 12.23 1.96
CA TRP A 55 0.03 13.04 1.74
C TRP A 55 -0.10 13.50 0.29
N ASP A 56 0.97 14.05 -0.29
CA ASP A 56 0.98 14.57 -1.67
C ASP A 56 0.66 13.46 -2.67
N TYR A 57 1.28 12.29 -2.54
CA TYR A 57 1.02 11.14 -3.40
C TYR A 57 -0.44 10.66 -3.31
N TRP A 58 -0.92 10.32 -2.11
CA TRP A 58 -2.24 9.72 -1.95
C TRP A 58 -3.37 10.72 -2.15
N SER A 59 -3.20 11.99 -1.79
CA SER A 59 -4.21 13.01 -2.08
C SER A 59 -4.39 13.21 -3.59
N HIS A 60 -3.34 13.07 -4.38
CA HIS A 60 -3.47 13.09 -5.84
C HIS A 60 -4.13 11.82 -6.36
N THR A 61 -3.53 10.65 -6.14
CA THR A 61 -3.99 9.37 -6.72
C THR A 61 -5.41 9.00 -6.29
N LEU A 62 -5.76 9.15 -5.01
CA LEU A 62 -7.08 8.72 -4.53
C LEU A 62 -8.21 9.65 -5.00
N ASN A 63 -7.92 10.93 -5.26
CA ASN A 63 -8.90 11.84 -5.87
C ASN A 63 -9.11 11.53 -7.36
N GLU A 64 -8.06 11.18 -8.11
CA GLU A 64 -8.20 10.75 -9.50
C GLU A 64 -9.01 9.45 -9.63
N GLU A 65 -8.86 8.55 -8.67
CA GLU A 65 -9.63 7.30 -8.60
C GLU A 65 -11.07 7.49 -8.06
N ALA A 66 -11.46 8.71 -7.70
CA ALA A 66 -12.73 9.04 -7.05
C ALA A 66 -13.03 8.15 -5.83
N ALA A 67 -11.99 7.87 -5.03
CA ALA A 67 -12.12 7.04 -3.84
C ALA A 67 -12.84 7.78 -2.70
N ASP A 68 -13.54 7.03 -1.85
CA ASP A 68 -14.15 7.56 -0.63
C ASP A 68 -13.23 7.26 0.57
N PHE A 69 -12.59 8.30 1.11
CA PHE A 69 -11.58 8.18 2.15
C PHE A 69 -11.49 9.42 3.04
N THR A 70 -10.84 9.25 4.18
CA THR A 70 -10.34 10.34 5.02
C THR A 70 -8.84 10.19 5.19
N MET A 71 -8.10 11.29 5.04
CA MET A 71 -6.66 11.36 5.25
C MET A 71 -6.34 12.27 6.43
N GLU A 72 -5.39 11.85 7.24
CA GLU A 72 -4.86 12.59 8.38
C GLU A 72 -3.33 12.65 8.26
N LEU A 73 -2.76 13.82 8.49
CA LEU A 73 -1.33 14.01 8.64
C LEU A 73 -1.08 14.83 9.89
N ASP A 74 -0.34 14.22 10.81
CA ASP A 74 0.15 14.84 12.03
C ASP A 74 1.68 14.75 12.02
N GLU A 75 2.32 15.85 11.64
CA GLU A 75 3.78 15.91 11.54
C GLU A 75 4.45 15.95 12.92
N GLU A 76 3.76 16.44 13.96
CA GLU A 76 4.26 16.45 15.33
C GLU A 76 4.28 15.03 15.91
N ALA A 77 3.20 14.27 15.71
CA ALA A 77 3.09 12.87 16.10
C ALA A 77 3.81 11.90 15.14
N ASN A 78 4.45 12.41 14.07
CA ASN A 78 5.07 11.61 13.01
C ASN A 78 4.13 10.52 12.44
N LEU A 79 2.88 10.90 12.17
CA LEU A 79 1.81 10.01 11.77
C LEU A 79 1.14 10.48 10.48
N PHE A 80 1.02 9.57 9.52
CA PHE A 80 0.13 9.71 8.37
C PHE A 80 -0.85 8.53 8.35
N ARG A 81 -2.13 8.80 8.10
CA ARG A 81 -3.18 7.79 8.09
C ARG A 81 -4.17 8.00 6.96
N ILE A 82 -4.63 6.91 6.37
CA ILE A 82 -5.74 6.85 5.43
C ILE A 82 -6.79 5.91 6.02
N ALA A 83 -8.01 6.41 6.24
CA ALA A 83 -9.19 5.59 6.43
C ALA A 83 -9.93 5.50 5.09
N MET A 84 -9.85 4.35 4.43
CA MET A 84 -10.57 4.08 3.19
C MET A 84 -11.97 3.58 3.54
N HIS A 85 -12.99 4.37 3.23
CA HIS A 85 -14.40 4.02 3.48
C HIS A 85 -14.96 3.15 2.36
N ARG A 86 -14.52 3.41 1.12
CA ARG A 86 -14.86 2.58 -0.05
C ARG A 86 -13.76 2.60 -1.11
N CYS A 87 -12.92 1.57 -1.09
CA CYS A 87 -11.90 1.31 -2.10
C CYS A 87 -12.56 1.07 -3.47
N PRO A 88 -12.20 1.84 -4.51
CA PRO A 88 -12.84 1.74 -5.83
C PRO A 88 -12.62 0.36 -6.45
N SER A 89 -11.37 -0.15 -6.39
CA SER A 89 -11.01 -1.47 -6.90
C SER A 89 -11.77 -2.60 -6.21
N LYS A 90 -11.74 -2.64 -4.87
CA LYS A 90 -12.40 -3.71 -4.12
C LYS A 90 -13.92 -3.60 -4.19
N GLY A 91 -14.46 -2.38 -4.17
CA GLY A 91 -15.90 -2.13 -4.32
C GLY A 91 -16.44 -2.61 -5.65
N MET A 92 -15.68 -2.40 -6.74
CA MET A 92 -16.02 -2.96 -8.06
C MET A 92 -16.03 -4.49 -8.03
N LEU A 93 -14.97 -5.12 -7.50
CA LEU A 93 -14.86 -6.57 -7.41
C LEU A 93 -15.98 -7.21 -6.58
N LEU A 94 -16.38 -6.59 -5.48
CA LEU A 94 -17.51 -7.05 -4.65
C LEU A 94 -18.86 -6.89 -5.36
N SER A 95 -18.98 -5.94 -6.29
CA SER A 95 -20.21 -5.71 -7.06
C SER A 95 -20.31 -6.63 -8.28
N ALA A 96 -19.21 -7.26 -8.71
CA ALA A 96 -19.16 -8.14 -9.87
C ALA A 96 -19.75 -9.52 -9.57
N ARG A 97 -20.98 -9.78 -10.04
CA ARG A 97 -21.69 -11.06 -9.78
C ARG A 97 -21.15 -12.27 -10.54
N HIS A 98 -20.43 -12.05 -11.63
CA HIS A 98 -19.97 -13.10 -12.54
C HIS A 98 -18.46 -13.39 -12.38
N LEU A 99 -17.82 -12.80 -11.39
CA LEU A 99 -16.39 -12.91 -11.14
C LEU A 99 -16.17 -13.24 -9.68
N GLU A 100 -15.37 -14.26 -9.41
CA GLU A 100 -14.80 -14.47 -8.10
C GLU A 100 -13.49 -13.68 -8.00
N PRO A 101 -13.29 -12.73 -7.08
CA PRO A 101 -12.00 -12.03 -6.98
C PRO A 101 -10.89 -12.94 -6.47
N TYR A 102 -9.62 -12.60 -6.75
CA TYR A 102 -8.50 -13.25 -6.07
C TYR A 102 -8.63 -13.07 -4.55
N PRO A 103 -8.56 -14.15 -3.72
CA PRO A 103 -8.87 -14.05 -2.29
C PRO A 103 -8.03 -13.01 -1.55
N ASP A 104 -6.73 -12.97 -1.83
CA ASP A 104 -5.79 -12.01 -1.23
C ASP A 104 -5.62 -10.73 -2.07
N TYR A 105 -6.64 -10.35 -2.87
CA TYR A 105 -6.56 -9.18 -3.75
C TYR A 105 -6.00 -7.96 -3.02
N CYS A 106 -6.55 -7.59 -1.85
CA CYS A 106 -6.15 -6.39 -1.12
C CYS A 106 -4.73 -6.43 -0.54
N ARG A 107 -4.09 -7.61 -0.42
CA ARG A 107 -2.71 -7.71 0.07
C ARG A 107 -1.69 -7.07 -0.87
N HIS A 108 -2.06 -6.83 -2.14
CA HIS A 108 -1.18 -6.09 -3.05
C HIS A 108 -0.83 -4.70 -2.48
N CYS A 109 -1.76 -3.97 -1.86
CA CYS A 109 -1.47 -2.67 -1.26
C CYS A 109 -0.42 -2.78 -0.14
N ASP A 110 -0.49 -3.83 0.69
CA ASP A 110 0.52 -4.09 1.72
C ASP A 110 1.90 -4.31 1.09
N ALA A 111 2.00 -5.28 0.19
CA ALA A 111 3.26 -5.65 -0.45
C ALA A 111 3.90 -4.47 -1.20
N LEU A 112 3.08 -3.72 -1.95
CA LEU A 112 3.53 -2.60 -2.76
C LEU A 112 4.08 -1.45 -1.92
N TYR A 113 3.30 -0.94 -0.98
CA TYR A 113 3.64 0.29 -0.26
C TYR A 113 4.62 0.04 0.89
N ARG A 114 4.50 -1.11 1.59
CA ARG A 114 5.47 -1.50 2.62
C ARG A 114 6.89 -1.51 2.07
N LYS A 115 7.06 -2.13 0.89
CA LYS A 115 8.36 -2.29 0.25
C LYS A 115 8.97 -0.96 -0.22
N VAL A 116 8.17 0.07 -0.46
CA VAL A 116 8.66 1.44 -0.73
C VAL A 116 9.01 2.18 0.56
N LEU A 117 8.12 2.13 1.55
CA LEU A 117 8.20 3.01 2.72
C LEU A 117 9.16 2.53 3.80
N GLU A 118 9.23 1.22 4.04
CA GLU A 118 10.10 0.69 5.10
C GLU A 118 11.58 0.99 4.86
N PRO A 119 12.15 0.81 3.65
CA PRO A 119 13.55 1.20 3.39
C PRO A 119 13.86 2.68 3.65
N LEU A 120 12.85 3.56 3.55
CA LEU A 120 12.98 4.99 3.82
C LEU A 120 12.91 5.34 5.32
N GLY A 121 12.83 4.34 6.20
CA GLY A 121 12.82 4.55 7.65
C GLY A 121 11.43 4.68 8.27
N TYR A 122 10.38 4.29 7.56
CA TYR A 122 9.01 4.31 8.09
C TYR A 122 8.55 2.93 8.56
N GLU A 123 7.61 2.91 9.49
CA GLU A 123 6.76 1.75 9.77
C GLU A 123 5.50 1.88 8.94
N TYR A 124 5.14 0.78 8.27
CA TYR A 124 3.93 0.70 7.48
C TYR A 124 3.00 -0.36 8.07
N ALA A 125 1.74 0.00 8.29
CA ALA A 125 0.71 -0.93 8.72
C ALA A 125 -0.55 -0.72 7.90
N ILE A 126 -1.19 -1.83 7.53
CA ILE A 126 -2.49 -1.80 6.86
C ILE A 126 -3.44 -2.80 7.53
N ASP A 127 -4.61 -2.31 7.91
CA ASP A 127 -5.72 -3.11 8.42
C ASP A 127 -6.67 -3.43 7.25
N LEU A 128 -6.73 -4.72 6.91
CA LEU A 128 -7.58 -5.27 5.84
C LEU A 128 -8.79 -6.04 6.38
N THR A 129 -9.08 -5.96 7.68
CA THR A 129 -10.17 -6.72 8.32
C THR A 129 -11.56 -6.42 7.75
N ARG A 130 -11.74 -5.24 7.15
CA ARG A 130 -12.99 -4.80 6.52
C ARG A 130 -12.95 -4.78 4.99
N CYS A 131 -12.02 -5.51 4.38
CA CYS A 131 -11.88 -5.52 2.92
C CYS A 131 -13.09 -6.17 2.21
N ASP A 132 -13.86 -7.00 2.92
CA ASP A 132 -15.16 -7.54 2.50
C ASP A 132 -16.25 -6.46 2.33
N GLN A 133 -16.04 -5.29 2.94
CA GLN A 133 -16.88 -4.10 2.81
C GLN A 133 -16.21 -3.01 1.95
N ALA A 134 -15.16 -3.37 1.19
CA ALA A 134 -14.28 -2.44 0.47
C ALA A 134 -13.63 -1.37 1.36
N ALA A 135 -13.46 -1.60 2.66
CA ALA A 135 -12.83 -0.66 3.57
C ALA A 135 -11.47 -1.17 4.06
N CYS A 136 -10.54 -0.25 4.33
CA CYS A 136 -9.25 -0.56 4.94
C CYS A 136 -8.68 0.68 5.66
N THR A 137 -7.67 0.48 6.51
CA THR A 137 -6.93 1.59 7.11
C THR A 137 -5.44 1.40 6.87
N LEU A 138 -4.78 2.42 6.31
CA LEU A 138 -3.34 2.47 6.11
C LEU A 138 -2.74 3.47 7.10
N THR A 139 -1.66 3.10 7.77
CA THR A 139 -0.93 3.97 8.70
C THR A 139 0.56 3.92 8.37
N VAL A 140 1.18 5.10 8.29
CA VAL A 140 2.62 5.30 8.14
C VAL A 140 3.13 6.09 9.32
N ARG A 141 4.17 5.58 9.98
CA ARG A 141 4.84 6.27 11.09
C ARG A 141 6.32 6.37 10.82
N ARG A 142 6.95 7.47 11.24
CA ARG A 142 8.42 7.53 11.22
C ARG A 142 8.95 6.57 12.29
N ARG A 143 9.90 5.69 11.95
CA ARG A 143 10.58 4.90 12.99
C ARG A 143 11.31 5.88 13.90
N SER A 144 10.99 5.84 15.19
CA SER A 144 11.79 6.52 16.19
C SER A 144 13.18 5.92 16.16
N THR A 145 14.18 6.68 15.70
CA THR A 145 15.57 6.35 15.95
C THR A 145 15.79 6.49 17.44
N ALA A 146 15.78 5.39 18.19
CA ALA A 146 16.38 5.41 19.52
C ALA A 146 17.81 5.95 19.37
N PRO A 147 18.28 6.87 20.22
CA PRO A 147 19.69 7.25 20.19
C PRO A 147 20.49 5.97 20.37
N LYS A 148 21.43 5.68 19.46
CA LYS A 148 22.47 4.68 19.72
C LYS A 148 23.14 5.13 21.01
N GLY A 149 22.87 4.40 22.10
CA GLY A 149 23.54 4.63 23.37
C GLY A 149 25.06 4.64 23.15
N PRO A 150 25.82 5.40 23.95
CA PRO A 150 27.27 5.43 23.82
C PRO A 150 27.83 4.00 23.89
N PRO A 151 28.90 3.70 23.11
CA PRO A 151 29.52 2.38 23.13
C PRO A 151 29.88 2.00 24.57
N PRO A 152 29.73 0.73 24.96
CA PRO A 152 30.07 0.29 26.31
C PRO A 152 31.54 0.64 26.59
N CYS A 153 31.75 1.39 27.68
CA CYS A 153 33.08 1.70 28.19
C CYS A 153 33.79 0.36 28.46
N THR A 154 34.76 0.01 27.62
CA THR A 154 35.74 -1.03 27.95
C THR A 154 36.53 -0.55 29.15
N GLN A 155 36.28 -1.16 30.30
CA GLN A 155 37.10 -0.99 31.50
C GLN A 155 38.42 -1.78 31.37
N PRO A 156 39.49 -1.32 32.04
CA PRO A 156 40.87 -1.79 31.84
C PRO A 156 41.14 -3.22 32.29
#